data_AF-A0A645DLQ3-F1
#
_entry.id   AF-A0A645DLQ3-F1
#
_cell.length_a   1.000
_cell.length_b   1.000
_cell.length_c   1.000
_cell.angle_alpha   90.00
_cell.angle_beta   90.00
_cell.angle_gamma   90.00
#
_symmetry.space_group_name_H-M   'P 1'
#
loop_
_entity.id
_entity.type
_entity.pdbx_description
1 polymer ?
#
loop_
_entity_poly.entity_id
_entity_poly.type
_entity_poly.pdbx_seq_one_letter_code
_entity_poly.pdbx_strand_id
1 'polypeptide(L)'
;MQCQPNGIAFDEQVSIPMCRELSAKYNVAIEGNLHLTTTLLFGNPTECVEDARRCMEEGGNKGFILSPGCDLPFDTPDYNLEAVGRFAVLGEEPSKSSGFLSLEEALTACDAVAEGFDDVVIEPGKIFVEVVTLDSEGCAPCQYMMESLMRVKEKYGDKLTHRETLIKSLAGIKRVQQLGCKNLPSMLINNELVFDNIIPTDEELVKELNKRG
;
A
#
# COMPACT_ATOMS: atom_id res chain seq x y z
N MET A 1 -18.70 4.60 20.32
CA MET A 1 -18.65 4.50 18.85
C MET A 1 -20.06 4.24 18.33
N GLN A 2 -20.51 4.89 17.25
CA GLN A 2 -21.94 4.91 16.85
C GLN A 2 -22.46 3.53 16.40
N CYS A 3 -21.65 2.76 15.69
CA CYS A 3 -21.98 1.42 15.20
C CYS A 3 -21.77 0.30 16.24
N GLN A 4 -21.35 0.61 17.47
CA GLN A 4 -21.12 -0.34 18.56
C GLN A 4 -20.34 -1.62 18.17
N PRO A 5 -19.20 -1.52 17.44
CA PRO A 5 -18.46 -2.71 17.02
C PRO A 5 -17.74 -3.34 18.21
N ASN A 6 -17.38 -4.61 18.09
CA ASN A 6 -16.49 -5.28 19.05
C ASN A 6 -15.01 -5.12 18.71
N GLY A 7 -14.70 -4.88 17.43
CA GLY A 7 -13.34 -4.74 16.91
C GLY A 7 -13.29 -3.76 15.73
N ILE A 8 -12.11 -3.21 15.48
CA ILE A 8 -11.83 -2.32 14.34
C ILE A 8 -10.55 -2.81 13.67
N ALA A 9 -10.65 -3.22 12.40
CA ALA A 9 -9.50 -3.45 11.54
C ALA A 9 -9.10 -2.16 10.84
N PHE A 10 -7.79 -1.95 10.68
CA PHE A 10 -7.27 -0.76 10.00
C PHE A 10 -6.03 -1.11 9.17
N ASP A 11 -5.85 -0.38 8.07
CA ASP A 11 -4.75 -0.61 7.15
C ASP A 11 -3.40 -0.07 7.63
N GLU A 12 -2.34 -0.41 6.90
CA GLU A 12 -0.95 -0.04 7.18
C GLU A 12 -0.71 1.48 7.25
N GLN A 13 -1.60 2.30 6.70
CA GLN A 13 -1.50 3.77 6.68
C GLN A 13 -2.12 4.41 7.92
N VAL A 14 -2.91 3.67 8.70
CA VAL A 14 -3.59 4.17 9.90
C VAL A 14 -2.69 4.03 11.13
N SER A 15 -2.57 5.12 11.90
CA SER A 15 -1.75 5.17 13.12
C SER A 15 -2.25 4.21 14.21
N ILE A 16 -1.41 3.24 14.61
CA ILE A 16 -1.69 2.35 15.76
C ILE A 16 -1.89 3.15 17.06
N PRO A 17 -1.05 4.13 17.44
CA PRO A 17 -1.27 4.91 18.67
C PRO A 17 -2.64 5.59 18.72
N MET A 18 -3.11 6.15 17.59
CA MET A 18 -4.43 6.76 17.49
C MET A 18 -5.54 5.72 17.66
N CYS A 19 -5.41 4.55 17.01
CA CYS A 19 -6.36 3.45 17.19
C CYS A 19 -6.40 2.94 18.63
N ARG A 20 -5.25 2.88 19.32
CA ARG A 20 -5.15 2.49 20.73
C ARG A 20 -5.91 3.45 21.65
N GLU A 21 -5.85 4.76 21.39
CA GLU A 21 -6.65 5.74 22.12
C GLU A 21 -8.16 5.50 21.94
N LEU A 22 -8.59 5.17 20.70
CA LEU A 22 -9.98 4.82 20.41
C LEU A 22 -10.39 3.51 21.09
N SER A 23 -9.53 2.49 21.07
CA SER A 23 -9.72 1.21 21.77
C SER A 23 -9.97 1.45 23.25
N ALA A 24 -9.12 2.24 23.92
CA ALA A 24 -9.26 2.55 25.33
C ALA A 24 -10.54 3.35 25.63
N LYS A 25 -10.87 4.34 24.79
CA LYS A 25 -12.04 5.20 24.97
C LYS A 25 -13.36 4.45 24.80
N TYR A 26 -13.44 3.55 23.82
CA TYR A 26 -14.70 2.88 23.45
C TYR A 26 -14.77 1.42 23.88
N ASN A 27 -13.71 0.88 24.51
CA ASN A 27 -13.61 -0.51 24.95
C ASN A 27 -13.88 -1.50 23.81
N VAL A 28 -13.16 -1.32 22.69
CA VAL A 28 -13.23 -2.14 21.48
C VAL A 28 -11.84 -2.72 21.17
N ALA A 29 -11.80 -3.90 20.57
CA ALA A 29 -10.54 -4.43 20.03
C ALA A 29 -10.12 -3.62 18.80
N ILE A 30 -8.83 -3.65 18.50
CA ILE A 30 -8.21 -3.07 17.31
C ILE A 30 -7.24 -4.10 16.72
N GLU A 31 -7.18 -4.19 15.40
CA GLU A 31 -6.27 -5.10 14.70
C GLU A 31 -5.60 -4.44 13.51
N GLY A 32 -4.34 -4.79 13.29
CA GLY A 32 -3.46 -4.23 12.26
C GLY A 32 -2.02 -4.15 12.77
N ASN A 33 -1.09 -3.50 12.07
CA ASN A 33 -1.20 -3.03 10.70
C ASN A 33 0.05 -3.42 9.90
N LEU A 34 0.56 -4.65 10.13
CA LEU A 34 1.79 -5.14 9.51
C LEU A 34 1.80 -4.81 8.02
N HIS A 35 2.92 -4.26 7.56
CA HIS A 35 3.07 -3.81 6.19
C HIS A 35 3.12 -5.01 5.25
N LEU A 36 2.36 -4.93 4.16
CA LEU A 36 2.12 -6.10 3.31
C LEU A 36 3.25 -6.29 2.32
N THR A 37 3.41 -5.34 1.40
CA THR A 37 4.33 -5.49 0.27
C THR A 37 5.77 -5.24 0.67
N THR A 38 6.03 -4.14 1.39
CA THR A 38 7.38 -3.73 1.78
C THR A 38 7.99 -4.58 2.88
N THR A 39 7.17 -5.35 3.60
CA THR A 39 7.65 -6.16 4.73
C THR A 39 7.29 -7.62 4.52
N LEU A 40 6.01 -8.01 4.58
CA LEU A 40 5.64 -9.43 4.50
C LEU A 40 6.01 -10.08 3.16
N LEU A 41 5.81 -9.40 2.02
CA LEU A 41 6.05 -9.94 0.68
C LEU A 41 7.51 -9.83 0.24
N PHE A 42 8.08 -8.64 0.26
CA PHE A 42 9.42 -8.37 -0.28
C PHE A 42 10.50 -8.13 0.77
N GLY A 43 10.14 -8.04 2.04
CA GLY A 43 11.11 -7.99 3.13
C GLY A 43 11.66 -9.37 3.47
N ASN A 44 12.55 -9.39 4.45
CA ASN A 44 13.10 -10.60 5.03
C ASN A 44 12.55 -10.88 6.45
N PRO A 45 12.87 -12.04 7.05
CA PRO A 45 12.42 -12.36 8.40
C PRO A 45 12.74 -11.31 9.46
N THR A 46 13.92 -10.67 9.36
CA THR A 46 14.35 -9.66 10.32
C THR A 46 13.47 -8.41 10.21
N GLU A 47 13.26 -7.92 9.00
CA GLU A 47 12.37 -6.77 8.73
C GLU A 47 10.92 -7.07 9.15
N CYS A 48 10.44 -8.30 8.92
CA CYS A 48 9.11 -8.73 9.37
C CYS A 48 8.97 -8.71 10.89
N VAL A 49 9.98 -9.20 11.61
CA VAL A 49 9.99 -9.18 13.08
C VAL A 49 10.16 -7.77 13.63
N GLU A 50 10.93 -6.92 12.96
CA GLU A 50 11.05 -5.50 13.32
C GLU A 50 9.71 -4.76 13.20
N ASP A 51 8.96 -4.97 12.11
CA ASP A 51 7.64 -4.38 11.96
C ASP A 51 6.63 -4.95 12.96
N ALA A 52 6.64 -6.27 13.21
CA ALA A 52 5.83 -6.90 14.25
C ALA A 52 6.11 -6.32 15.64
N ARG A 53 7.39 -6.12 15.99
CA ARG A 53 7.80 -5.49 17.25
C ARG A 53 7.24 -4.08 17.35
N ARG A 54 7.41 -3.25 16.31
CA ARG A 54 6.84 -1.90 16.25
C ARG A 54 5.34 -1.93 16.50
N CYS A 55 4.60 -2.78 15.76
CA CYS A 55 3.16 -2.92 15.92
C CYS A 55 2.76 -3.30 17.35
N MET A 56 3.43 -4.27 17.96
CA MET A 56 3.15 -4.71 19.34
C MET A 56 3.47 -3.63 20.38
N GLU A 57 4.57 -2.90 20.23
CA GLU A 57 4.95 -1.79 21.11
C GLU A 57 3.95 -0.63 21.02
N GLU A 58 3.54 -0.26 19.81
CA GLU A 58 2.57 0.81 19.58
C GLU A 58 1.16 0.41 20.01
N GLY A 59 0.75 -0.84 19.73
CA GLY A 59 -0.59 -1.37 20.02
C GLY A 59 -0.83 -1.63 21.50
N GLY A 60 0.23 -2.00 22.23
CA GLY A 60 0.18 -2.26 23.66
C GLY A 60 -0.51 -3.57 24.03
N ASN A 61 -0.67 -3.79 25.34
CA ASN A 61 -1.00 -5.11 25.89
C ASN A 61 -2.51 -5.39 26.09
N LYS A 62 -3.40 -4.48 25.64
CA LYS A 62 -4.84 -4.63 25.85
C LYS A 62 -5.61 -4.19 24.62
N GLY A 63 -6.45 -5.11 24.11
CA GLY A 63 -7.36 -4.83 23.02
C GLY A 63 -6.69 -4.72 21.66
N PHE A 64 -5.40 -5.06 21.53
CA PHE A 64 -4.68 -5.08 20.28
C PHE A 64 -4.46 -6.51 19.79
N ILE A 65 -4.70 -6.74 18.50
CA ILE A 65 -4.45 -7.99 17.80
C ILE A 65 -3.45 -7.68 16.68
N LEU A 66 -2.28 -8.32 16.72
CA LEU A 66 -1.32 -8.20 15.63
C LEU A 66 -1.88 -8.91 14.39
N SER A 67 -2.06 -8.17 13.31
CA SER A 67 -2.52 -8.70 12.02
C SER A 67 -1.93 -7.89 10.87
N PRO A 68 -1.98 -8.44 9.63
CA PRO A 68 -1.77 -7.66 8.42
C PRO A 68 -2.75 -6.47 8.34
N GLY A 69 -2.33 -5.37 7.70
CA GLY A 69 -3.21 -4.22 7.46
C GLY A 69 -4.30 -4.47 6.40
N CYS A 70 -4.15 -5.50 5.57
CA CYS A 70 -5.12 -5.88 4.54
C CYS A 70 -4.96 -7.37 4.21
N ASP A 71 -5.57 -7.82 3.12
CA ASP A 71 -5.41 -9.18 2.61
C ASP A 71 -3.95 -9.49 2.29
N LEU A 72 -3.52 -10.67 2.73
CA LEU A 72 -2.15 -11.12 2.50
C LEU A 72 -1.90 -11.34 1.00
N PRO A 73 -0.82 -10.78 0.42
CA PRO A 73 -0.45 -11.08 -0.95
C PRO A 73 -0.23 -12.59 -1.15
N PHE A 74 -0.71 -13.11 -2.29
CA PHE A 74 -0.67 -14.55 -2.58
C PHE A 74 0.74 -15.14 -2.51
N ASP A 75 1.75 -14.40 -2.99
CA ASP A 75 3.14 -14.83 -3.04
C ASP A 75 3.94 -14.48 -1.76
N THR A 76 3.28 -14.12 -0.66
CA THR A 76 3.99 -13.85 0.60
C THR A 76 4.77 -15.10 1.05
N PRO A 77 6.09 -15.00 1.28
CA PRO A 77 6.88 -16.15 1.68
C PRO A 77 6.51 -16.70 3.06
N ASP A 78 6.34 -18.02 3.17
CA ASP A 78 6.00 -18.70 4.42
C ASP A 78 6.98 -18.39 5.56
N TYR A 79 8.28 -18.25 5.26
CA TYR A 79 9.31 -17.98 6.26
C TYR A 79 9.16 -16.59 6.91
N ASN A 80 8.59 -15.62 6.20
CA ASN A 80 8.30 -14.29 6.75
C ASN A 80 7.15 -14.37 7.75
N LEU A 81 6.09 -15.12 7.40
CA LEU A 81 4.95 -15.37 8.29
C LEU A 81 5.36 -16.18 9.52
N GLU A 82 6.19 -17.21 9.34
CA GLU A 82 6.74 -18.00 10.43
C GLU A 82 7.55 -17.11 11.38
N ALA A 83 8.43 -16.25 10.86
CA ALA A 83 9.23 -15.36 11.69
C ALA A 83 8.36 -14.45 12.57
N VAL A 84 7.31 -13.83 12.01
CA VAL A 84 6.34 -13.02 12.77
C VAL A 84 5.66 -13.86 13.85
N GLY A 85 5.17 -15.06 13.51
CA GLY A 85 4.46 -15.92 14.46
C GLY A 85 5.36 -16.41 15.60
N ARG A 86 6.59 -16.84 15.29
CA ARG A 86 7.57 -17.27 16.31
C ARG A 86 7.96 -16.11 17.22
N PHE A 87 8.19 -14.93 16.67
CA PHE A 87 8.46 -13.75 17.47
C PHE A 87 7.28 -13.39 18.39
N ALA A 88 6.08 -13.29 17.84
CA ALA A 88 4.90 -12.86 18.60
C ALA A 88 4.51 -13.83 19.72
N VAL A 89 4.70 -15.14 19.52
CA VAL A 89 4.29 -16.18 20.48
C VAL A 89 5.42 -16.62 21.41
N LEU A 90 6.65 -16.73 20.89
CA LEU A 90 7.79 -17.33 21.59
C LEU A 90 8.87 -16.31 21.95
N GLY A 91 8.82 -15.09 21.40
CA GLY A 91 9.88 -14.08 21.54
C GLY A 91 11.16 -14.44 20.79
N GLU A 92 11.07 -15.32 19.79
CA GLU A 92 12.24 -15.77 19.03
C GLU A 92 12.58 -14.82 17.88
N GLU A 93 13.86 -14.44 17.80
CA GLU A 93 14.40 -13.61 16.73
C GLU A 93 14.98 -14.46 15.60
N PRO A 94 14.82 -14.06 14.32
CA PRO A 94 15.44 -14.74 13.20
C PRO A 94 16.97 -14.60 13.26
N SER A 95 17.70 -15.61 12.76
CA SER A 95 19.16 -15.52 12.72
C SER A 95 19.60 -14.48 11.69
N LYS A 96 20.52 -13.59 12.08
CA LYS A 96 21.14 -12.60 11.17
C LYS A 96 21.90 -13.20 9.99
N SER A 97 22.24 -14.49 10.04
CA SER A 97 22.96 -15.22 8.99
C SER A 97 22.05 -16.05 8.07
N SER A 98 20.76 -15.69 8.00
CA SER A 98 19.75 -16.48 7.29
C SER A 98 19.87 -16.43 5.76
N GLY A 99 20.63 -15.47 5.22
CA GLY A 99 20.92 -15.38 3.78
C GLY A 99 19.79 -14.80 2.93
N PHE A 100 18.76 -14.23 3.56
CA PHE A 100 17.68 -13.51 2.88
C PHE A 100 18.12 -12.08 2.56
N LEU A 101 17.74 -11.60 1.37
CA LEU A 101 17.98 -10.23 0.95
C LEU A 101 17.00 -9.28 1.65
N SER A 102 17.45 -8.08 2.03
CA SER A 102 16.55 -7.01 2.46
C SER A 102 15.74 -6.44 1.29
N LEU A 103 14.67 -5.71 1.61
CA LEU A 103 13.92 -4.96 0.59
C LEU A 103 14.83 -4.01 -0.19
N GLU A 104 15.75 -3.32 0.49
CA GLU A 104 16.68 -2.37 -0.14
C GLU A 104 17.62 -3.08 -1.14
N GLU A 105 18.15 -4.25 -0.77
CA GLU A 105 18.99 -5.07 -1.65
C GLU A 105 18.20 -5.57 -2.87
N ALA A 106 16.95 -6.02 -2.66
CA ALA A 106 16.07 -6.48 -3.72
C ALA A 106 15.71 -5.34 -4.71
N LEU A 107 15.41 -4.14 -4.21
CA LEU A 107 15.13 -2.96 -5.04
C LEU A 107 16.35 -2.47 -5.83
N THR A 108 17.55 -2.61 -5.24
CA THR A 108 18.82 -2.26 -5.91
C THR A 108 19.10 -3.20 -7.08
N ALA A 109 18.81 -4.50 -6.90
CA ALA A 109 19.00 -5.52 -7.93
C ALA A 109 17.90 -5.50 -9.02
N CYS A 110 16.73 -4.91 -8.76
CA CYS A 110 15.60 -4.85 -9.69
C CYS A 110 15.83 -3.84 -10.82
N ASP A 111 15.68 -4.30 -12.07
CA ASP A 111 15.66 -3.47 -13.26
C ASP A 111 14.21 -3.11 -13.64
N ALA A 112 13.69 -2.05 -13.03
CA ALA A 112 12.31 -1.60 -13.24
C ALA A 112 12.01 -1.17 -14.70
N VAL A 113 13.04 -0.75 -15.45
CA VAL A 113 12.93 -0.40 -16.87
C VAL A 113 12.64 -1.66 -17.68
N ALA A 114 13.38 -2.74 -17.42
CA ALA A 114 13.12 -4.04 -18.05
C ALA A 114 11.72 -4.60 -17.75
N GLU A 115 11.11 -4.20 -16.62
CA GLU A 115 9.75 -4.57 -16.21
C GLU A 115 8.65 -3.62 -16.74
N GLY A 116 8.99 -2.66 -17.60
CA GLY A 116 8.01 -1.79 -18.29
C GLY A 116 7.54 -0.58 -17.49
N PHE A 117 8.24 -0.23 -16.40
CA PHE A 117 8.01 1.00 -15.63
C PHE A 117 8.91 2.15 -16.08
N ASP A 118 9.12 2.26 -17.40
CA ASP A 118 9.77 3.42 -17.99
C ASP A 118 8.99 4.71 -17.70
N ASP A 119 9.72 5.82 -17.66
CA ASP A 119 9.13 7.14 -17.55
C ASP A 119 8.27 7.43 -18.78
N VAL A 120 7.01 7.78 -18.53
CA VAL A 120 6.08 8.15 -19.60
C VAL A 120 6.35 9.59 -20.00
N VAL A 121 6.71 9.78 -21.27
CA VAL A 121 6.90 11.10 -21.87
C VAL A 121 5.54 11.79 -21.99
N ILE A 122 5.43 12.95 -21.34
CA ILE A 122 4.20 13.76 -21.39
C ILE A 122 4.22 14.62 -22.65
N GLU A 123 3.33 14.33 -23.59
CA GLU A 123 3.16 15.08 -24.83
C GLU A 123 2.10 16.19 -24.68
N PRO A 124 2.33 17.40 -25.21
CA PRO A 124 1.30 18.45 -25.21
C PRO A 124 0.01 18.00 -25.91
N GLY A 125 -1.13 18.20 -25.26
CA GLY A 125 -2.45 17.81 -25.79
C GLY A 125 -2.84 16.34 -25.53
N LYS A 126 -1.98 15.57 -24.86
CA LYS A 126 -2.28 14.23 -24.32
C LYS A 126 -2.18 14.24 -22.81
N ILE A 127 -2.99 13.39 -22.18
CA ILE A 127 -3.04 13.18 -20.75
C ILE A 127 -2.61 11.74 -20.47
N PHE A 128 -1.68 11.60 -19.52
CA PHE A 128 -1.33 10.30 -18.96
C PHE A 128 -1.80 10.25 -17.51
N VAL A 129 -2.60 9.25 -17.17
CA VAL A 129 -3.04 9.02 -15.78
C VAL A 129 -2.43 7.72 -15.28
N GLU A 130 -1.67 7.81 -14.19
CA GLU A 130 -1.11 6.64 -13.52
C GLU A 130 -1.83 6.44 -12.20
N VAL A 131 -2.48 5.29 -12.03
CA VAL A 131 -3.15 4.92 -10.78
C VAL A 131 -2.27 3.89 -10.07
N VAL A 132 -1.77 4.26 -8.89
CA VAL A 132 -0.96 3.40 -8.05
C VAL A 132 -1.87 2.69 -7.06
N THR A 133 -1.80 1.36 -7.04
CA THR A 133 -2.66 0.51 -6.21
C THR A 133 -1.88 -0.65 -5.62
N LEU A 134 -2.43 -1.26 -4.58
CA LEU A 134 -2.00 -2.59 -4.13
C LEU A 134 -2.45 -3.65 -5.15
N ASP A 135 -3.76 -3.69 -5.37
CA ASP A 135 -4.43 -4.56 -6.34
C ASP A 135 -5.86 -4.07 -6.58
N SER A 136 -6.19 -3.48 -7.74
CA SER A 136 -7.57 -3.05 -7.99
C SER A 136 -8.57 -4.18 -8.23
N GLU A 137 -8.10 -5.42 -8.44
CA GLU A 137 -8.97 -6.59 -8.59
C GLU A 137 -9.36 -7.20 -7.24
N GLY A 138 -8.50 -7.04 -6.22
CA GLY A 138 -8.70 -7.62 -4.88
C GLY A 138 -9.01 -6.61 -3.77
N CYS A 139 -8.52 -5.36 -3.87
CA CYS A 139 -8.63 -4.35 -2.81
C CYS A 139 -9.70 -3.30 -3.18
N ALA A 140 -10.80 -3.27 -2.43
CA ALA A 140 -11.96 -2.43 -2.75
C ALA A 140 -11.65 -0.92 -2.89
N PRO A 141 -10.87 -0.27 -2.00
CA PRO A 141 -10.44 1.12 -2.23
C PRO A 141 -9.67 1.33 -3.54
N CYS A 142 -8.78 0.41 -3.89
CA CYS A 142 -8.02 0.44 -5.14
C CYS A 142 -8.94 0.31 -6.35
N GLN A 143 -9.92 -0.60 -6.28
CA GLN A 143 -10.97 -0.76 -7.28
C GLN A 143 -11.73 0.55 -7.50
N TYR A 144 -12.19 1.20 -6.43
CA TYR A 144 -12.95 2.44 -6.53
C TYR A 144 -12.15 3.59 -7.17
N MET A 145 -10.85 3.68 -6.88
CA MET A 145 -9.97 4.66 -7.53
C MET A 145 -9.86 4.38 -9.04
N MET A 146 -9.61 3.12 -9.44
CA MET A 146 -9.54 2.74 -10.85
C MET A 146 -10.87 2.99 -11.57
N GLU A 147 -11.99 2.62 -10.97
CA GLU A 147 -13.33 2.86 -11.52
C GLU A 147 -13.61 4.36 -11.68
N SER A 148 -13.12 5.21 -10.77
CA SER A 148 -13.27 6.67 -10.92
C SER A 148 -12.65 7.21 -12.21
N LEU A 149 -11.48 6.69 -12.58
CA LEU A 149 -10.86 7.00 -13.86
C LEU A 149 -11.64 6.42 -15.03
N MET A 150 -12.05 5.15 -14.95
CA MET A 150 -12.78 4.49 -16.04
C MET A 150 -14.09 5.21 -16.39
N ARG A 151 -14.83 5.72 -15.38
CA ARG A 151 -16.09 6.46 -15.60
C ARG A 151 -15.93 7.73 -16.42
N VAL A 152 -14.77 8.38 -16.37
CA VAL A 152 -14.54 9.65 -17.07
C VAL A 152 -13.65 9.52 -18.30
N LYS A 153 -12.87 8.44 -18.41
CA LYS A 153 -11.90 8.19 -19.49
C LYS A 153 -12.51 8.32 -20.88
N GLU A 154 -13.72 7.80 -21.09
CA GLU A 154 -14.39 7.85 -22.40
C GLU A 154 -14.60 9.28 -22.93
N LYS A 155 -14.68 10.29 -22.05
CA LYS A 155 -14.83 11.71 -22.43
C LYS A 155 -13.60 12.26 -23.18
N TYR A 156 -12.44 11.62 -23.01
CA TYR A 156 -11.16 12.08 -23.56
C TYR A 156 -10.70 11.26 -24.78
N GLY A 157 -11.30 10.10 -25.03
CA GLY A 157 -10.93 9.22 -26.14
C GLY A 157 -9.41 8.96 -26.18
N ASP A 158 -8.82 9.08 -27.36
CA ASP A 158 -7.39 8.84 -27.58
C ASP A 158 -6.46 9.88 -26.91
N LYS A 159 -7.00 10.97 -26.35
CA LYS A 159 -6.19 11.95 -25.63
C LYS A 159 -5.77 11.46 -24.25
N LEU A 160 -6.49 10.51 -23.65
CA LEU A 160 -6.18 9.99 -22.32
C LEU A 160 -5.66 8.56 -22.41
N THR A 161 -4.41 8.40 -22.01
CA THR A 161 -3.79 7.10 -21.76
C THR A 161 -3.69 6.88 -20.26
N HIS A 162 -3.68 5.62 -19.84
CA HIS A 162 -3.57 5.30 -18.42
C HIS A 162 -2.76 4.02 -18.20
N ARG A 163 -2.18 3.92 -17.00
CA ARG A 163 -1.49 2.74 -16.49
C ARG A 163 -1.92 2.54 -15.04
N GLU A 164 -2.20 1.29 -14.68
CA GLU A 164 -2.21 0.90 -13.27
C GLU A 164 -0.81 0.42 -12.88
N THR A 165 -0.30 0.91 -11.75
CA THR A 165 0.99 0.50 -11.20
C THR A 165 0.73 -0.25 -9.90
N LEU A 166 0.91 -1.57 -9.98
CA LEU A 166 0.68 -2.49 -8.87
C LEU A 166 1.94 -2.60 -8.00
N ILE A 167 1.81 -2.29 -6.71
CA ILE A 167 2.92 -2.40 -5.76
C ILE A 167 3.15 -3.83 -5.22
N LYS A 168 2.55 -4.84 -5.87
CA LYS A 168 2.85 -6.27 -5.67
C LYS A 168 4.06 -6.76 -6.48
N SER A 169 4.89 -5.84 -6.98
CA SER A 169 6.13 -6.11 -7.71
C SER A 169 7.24 -5.17 -7.22
N LEU A 170 8.50 -5.63 -7.26
CA LEU A 170 9.66 -4.79 -6.92
C LEU A 170 9.75 -3.56 -7.83
N ALA A 171 9.49 -3.73 -9.12
CA ALA A 171 9.49 -2.62 -10.06
C ALA A 171 8.37 -1.61 -9.79
N GLY A 172 7.17 -2.08 -9.42
CA GLY A 172 6.09 -1.22 -8.96
C GLY A 172 6.45 -0.42 -7.70
N ILE A 173 7.04 -1.07 -6.69
CA ILE A 173 7.54 -0.39 -5.48
C ILE A 173 8.58 0.67 -5.84
N LYS A 174 9.54 0.33 -6.70
CA LYS A 174 10.59 1.25 -7.16
C LYS A 174 10.01 2.45 -7.91
N ARG A 175 9.02 2.23 -8.78
CA ARG A 175 8.30 3.30 -9.50
C ARG A 175 7.57 4.23 -8.53
N VAL A 176 6.89 3.69 -7.53
CA VAL A 176 6.19 4.45 -6.49
C VAL A 176 7.14 5.32 -5.67
N GLN A 177 8.30 4.78 -5.29
CA GLN A 177 9.35 5.54 -4.60
C GLN A 177 9.87 6.70 -5.46
N GLN A 178 10.08 6.48 -6.76
CA GLN A 178 10.50 7.54 -7.71
C GLN A 178 9.45 8.64 -7.86
N LEU A 179 8.16 8.25 -7.88
CA LEU A 179 7.02 9.16 -7.98
C LEU A 179 6.72 9.90 -6.68
N GLY A 180 7.36 9.53 -5.56
CA GLY A 180 7.13 10.15 -4.25
C GLY A 180 5.75 9.87 -3.66
N CYS A 181 5.07 8.83 -4.14
CA CYS A 181 3.76 8.41 -3.62
C CYS A 181 3.95 7.71 -2.28
N LYS A 182 3.15 8.09 -1.28
CA LYS A 182 3.25 7.56 0.09
C LYS A 182 2.04 6.74 0.50
N ASN A 183 0.87 7.08 -0.05
CA ASN A 183 -0.40 6.50 0.33
C ASN A 183 -1.03 5.77 -0.86
N LEU A 184 -1.94 4.84 -0.57
CA LEU A 184 -2.63 4.03 -1.57
C LEU A 184 -4.14 3.99 -1.30
N PRO A 185 -4.96 3.95 -2.36
CA PRO A 185 -4.57 4.15 -3.76
C PRO A 185 -4.21 5.62 -4.04
N SER A 186 -3.37 5.86 -5.04
CA SER A 186 -2.98 7.21 -5.47
C SER A 186 -3.18 7.38 -6.97
N MET A 187 -3.51 8.59 -7.40
CA MET A 187 -3.67 8.93 -8.82
C MET A 187 -2.78 10.11 -9.19
N LEU A 188 -1.93 9.87 -10.18
CA LEU A 188 -1.07 10.86 -10.79
C LEU A 188 -1.62 11.25 -12.16
N ILE A 189 -1.51 12.54 -12.49
CA ILE A 189 -1.83 13.07 -13.81
C ILE A 189 -0.58 13.73 -14.35
N ASN A 190 -0.08 13.24 -15.48
CA ASN A 190 1.18 13.68 -16.11
C ASN A 190 2.38 13.63 -15.14
N ASN A 191 2.53 12.50 -14.43
CA ASN A 191 3.56 12.26 -13.39
C ASN A 191 3.49 13.19 -12.15
N GLU A 192 2.44 14.00 -12.01
CA GLU A 192 2.18 14.79 -10.81
C GLU A 192 1.16 14.06 -9.92
N LEU A 193 1.46 13.86 -8.64
CA LEU A 193 0.51 13.30 -7.67
C LEU A 193 -0.63 14.29 -7.42
N VAL A 194 -1.85 13.93 -7.82
CA VAL A 194 -3.05 14.79 -7.73
C VAL A 194 -4.00 14.33 -6.64
N PHE A 195 -4.22 13.01 -6.53
CA PHE A 195 -5.08 12.41 -5.51
C PHE A 195 -4.29 11.38 -4.72
N ASP A 196 -4.16 11.59 -3.41
CA ASP A 196 -3.33 10.80 -2.50
C ASP A 196 -4.24 10.16 -1.44
N ASN A 197 -4.59 8.88 -1.61
CA ASN A 197 -5.57 8.15 -0.79
C ASN A 197 -6.92 8.85 -0.62
N ILE A 198 -7.38 9.54 -1.66
CA ILE A 198 -8.69 10.19 -1.73
C ILE A 198 -9.29 9.90 -3.09
N ILE A 199 -10.39 9.15 -3.13
CA ILE A 199 -11.09 8.83 -4.37
C ILE A 199 -11.83 10.10 -4.84
N PRO A 200 -11.51 10.65 -6.03
CA PRO A 200 -12.16 11.85 -6.51
C PRO A 200 -13.59 11.58 -6.97
N THR A 201 -14.43 12.61 -6.89
CA THR A 201 -15.68 12.64 -7.65
C THR A 201 -15.39 12.81 -9.15
N ASP A 202 -16.36 12.42 -9.98
CA ASP A 202 -16.24 12.58 -11.44
C ASP A 202 -16.01 14.06 -11.85
N GLU A 203 -16.59 15.01 -11.11
CA GLU A 203 -16.42 16.45 -11.36
C GLU A 203 -15.01 16.94 -11.03
N GLU A 204 -14.47 16.53 -9.88
CA GLU A 204 -13.11 16.87 -9.45
C GLU A 204 -12.07 16.30 -10.40
N LEU A 205 -12.23 15.03 -10.79
CA LEU A 205 -11.30 14.38 -11.71
C LEU A 205 -11.32 15.05 -13.10
N VAL A 206 -12.50 15.31 -13.67
CA VAL A 206 -12.63 16.02 -14.96
C VAL A 206 -12.00 17.41 -14.90
N LYS A 207 -12.15 18.13 -13.80
CA LYS A 207 -11.54 19.45 -13.62
C LYS A 207 -10.01 19.37 -13.66
N GLU A 208 -9.41 18.42 -12.94
CA GLU A 208 -7.94 18.28 -12.90
C GLU A 208 -7.37 17.75 -14.22
N LEU A 209 -8.11 16.89 -14.93
CA LEU A 209 -7.76 16.43 -16.28
C LEU A 209 -7.80 17.59 -17.30
N ASN A 210 -8.86 18.40 -17.29
CA ASN A 210 -8.98 19.55 -18.21
C ASN A 210 -7.94 20.64 -17.97
N LYS A 211 -7.42 20.76 -16.75
CA LYS A 211 -6.33 21.69 -16.42
C LYS A 211 -4.99 21.25 -17.04
N ARG A 212 -4.84 19.95 -17.33
CA ARG A 212 -3.57 19.31 -17.72
C ARG A 212 -3.55 18.73 -19.13
N GLY A 213 -4.68 18.71 -19.84
CA GLY A 213 -4.79 18.33 -21.25
C GLY A 213 -4.79 19.52 -22.18
#